data_AF-A0A7J8KH43-F1
#
_entry.id   AF-A0A7J8KH43-F1
#
_cell.length_a   1.000
_cell.length_b   1.000
_cell.length_c   1.000
_cell.angle_alpha   90.00
_cell.angle_beta   90.00
_cell.angle_gamma   90.00
#
_symmetry.space_group_name_H-M   'P 1'
#
loop_
_entity.id
_entity.type
_entity.pdbx_description
1 polymer ?
#
loop_
_entity_poly.entity_id
_entity_poly.type
_entity_poly.pdbx_seq_one_letter_code
_entity_poly.pdbx_strand_id
1 'polypeptide(L)'
;MSTPSMATPTCHTSKKADVILLCGDLNLHPKDLGFRLLKEWTGLHDAYLETQDFKGSEEGCTMVPENCYVNQQELEPFPCGIRIDYVLYKAVSGFCISCKTLKTTTGHDPHSGTPLSDHEALMATLCVRHSPPQHNPSPTHGPAERSPLISVLREACTELDLGVAQARWWASFATYMIGLGLLILAVLSALVAEGGIREVAILLWTLSVGLVLGVGAVYLFHLQEAKGLCRARAELQHVLGRAREAQNLGPEFEPALFLLHQEGDKTED
;
A
#
# COMPACT_ATOMS: atom_id res chain seq x y z
N MET A 1 -18.63 0.33 -20.32
CA MET A 1 -17.99 -0.70 -19.47
C MET A 1 -17.19 0.02 -18.41
N SER A 2 -17.74 0.12 -17.21
CA SER A 2 -17.18 0.86 -16.10
C SER A 2 -16.07 0.04 -15.46
N THR A 3 -14.84 0.53 -15.52
CA THR A 3 -13.70 -0.06 -14.82
C THR A 3 -13.91 0.06 -13.31
N PRO A 4 -13.69 -1.01 -12.52
CA PRO A 4 -13.79 -0.91 -11.08
C PRO A 4 -12.64 -0.02 -10.58
N SER A 5 -13.01 1.14 -10.01
CA SER A 5 -12.11 1.97 -9.22
C SER A 5 -11.55 1.13 -8.08
N MET A 6 -10.25 1.25 -7.83
CA MET A 6 -9.57 0.67 -6.67
C MET A 6 -10.10 1.32 -5.38
N ALA A 7 -11.30 0.93 -4.97
CA ALA A 7 -11.80 1.14 -3.64
C ALA A 7 -11.05 0.14 -2.76
N THR A 8 -10.21 0.65 -1.87
CA THR A 8 -9.68 -0.14 -0.76
C THR A 8 -10.84 -0.90 -0.10
N PRO A 9 -10.66 -2.13 0.40
CA PRO A 9 -11.73 -2.92 1.04
C PRO A 9 -12.50 -2.11 2.11
N THR A 10 -11.82 -1.17 2.76
CA THR A 10 -12.36 -0.21 3.72
C THR A 10 -13.39 0.76 3.14
N CYS A 11 -13.33 1.12 1.86
CA CYS A 11 -14.26 2.07 1.23
C CYS A 11 -15.61 1.43 0.86
N HIS A 12 -15.65 0.11 0.66
CA HIS A 12 -16.89 -0.61 0.34
C HIS A 12 -17.72 -0.96 1.59
N THR A 13 -17.08 -1.27 2.72
CA THR A 13 -17.77 -1.63 3.98
C THR A 13 -18.06 -0.43 4.89
N SER A 14 -17.36 0.70 4.72
CA SER A 14 -17.48 1.87 5.60
C SER A 14 -18.76 2.68 5.45
N LYS A 15 -19.45 2.63 4.30
CA LYS A 15 -20.61 3.53 4.03
C LYS A 15 -21.80 3.34 4.99
N LYS A 16 -21.84 2.25 5.75
CA LYS A 16 -22.88 1.94 6.75
C LYS A 16 -22.32 1.56 8.12
N ALA A 17 -21.02 1.71 8.34
CA ALA A 17 -20.39 1.31 9.60
C ALA A 17 -20.26 2.52 10.53
N ASP A 18 -20.54 2.35 11.82
CA ASP A 18 -20.35 3.43 12.82
C ASP A 18 -18.86 3.64 13.15
N VAL A 19 -18.08 2.57 13.03
CA VAL A 19 -16.64 2.52 13.31
C VAL A 19 -15.95 1.63 12.28
N ILE A 20 -14.75 2.03 11.88
CA ILE A 20 -13.85 1.25 11.03
C ILE A 20 -12.67 0.81 11.90
N LEU A 21 -12.35 -0.48 11.83
CA LEU A 21 -11.17 -1.08 12.44
C LEU A 21 -10.37 -1.79 11.35
N LEU A 22 -9.07 -1.57 11.34
CA LEU A 22 -8.10 -2.31 10.53
C LEU A 22 -7.04 -2.84 11.47
N CYS A 23 -7.02 -4.16 11.67
CA CYS A 23 -6.12 -4.82 12.60
C CYS A 23 -5.34 -5.94 11.89
N GLY A 24 -4.09 -6.14 12.32
CA GLY A 24 -3.26 -7.27 11.91
C GLY A 24 -1.88 -6.86 11.44
N ASP A 25 -1.12 -7.87 11.03
CA ASP A 25 0.19 -7.73 10.40
C ASP A 25 0.06 -7.12 9.00
N LEU A 26 0.59 -5.92 8.83
CA LEU A 26 0.63 -5.22 7.55
C LEU A 26 1.94 -5.46 6.78
N ASN A 27 2.96 -6.07 7.40
CA ASN A 27 4.32 -6.17 6.87
C ASN A 27 4.87 -4.82 6.37
N LEU A 28 4.49 -3.73 7.06
CA LEU A 28 4.91 -2.36 6.75
C LEU A 28 5.36 -1.70 8.05
N HIS A 29 6.60 -1.24 8.08
CA HIS A 29 7.14 -0.47 9.20
C HIS A 29 6.55 0.97 9.19
N PRO A 30 6.42 1.67 10.34
CA PRO A 30 5.77 2.98 10.39
C PRO A 30 6.39 4.06 9.49
N LYS A 31 7.68 3.89 9.15
CA LYS A 31 8.42 4.80 8.26
C LYS A 31 8.20 4.50 6.78
N ASP A 32 7.71 3.31 6.44
CA ASP A 32 7.52 2.89 5.06
C ASP A 32 6.49 3.76 4.36
N LEU A 33 6.76 4.05 3.08
CA LEU A 33 5.87 4.85 2.25
C LEU A 33 4.46 4.24 2.16
N GLY A 34 4.36 2.91 2.11
CA GLY A 34 3.08 2.21 2.07
C GLY A 34 2.22 2.47 3.32
N PHE A 35 2.81 2.41 4.51
CA PHE A 35 2.08 2.67 5.76
C PHE A 35 1.67 4.13 5.88
N ARG A 36 2.58 5.06 5.58
CA ARG A 36 2.27 6.49 5.56
C ARG A 36 1.15 6.80 4.57
N LEU A 37 1.21 6.25 3.37
CA LEU A 37 0.17 6.42 2.37
C LEU A 37 -1.17 5.87 2.86
N LEU A 38 -1.20 4.65 3.42
CA LEU A 38 -2.40 4.06 4.00
C LEU A 38 -3.04 4.97 5.06
N LYS A 39 -2.23 5.44 6.02
CA LYS A 39 -2.68 6.26 7.14
C LYS A 39 -3.23 7.60 6.67
N GLU A 40 -2.46 8.34 5.86
CA GLU A 40 -2.87 9.65 5.35
C GLU A 40 -4.07 9.55 4.40
N TRP A 41 -4.15 8.47 3.60
CA TRP A 41 -5.24 8.27 2.65
C TRP A 41 -6.58 7.94 3.33
N THR A 42 -6.53 7.08 4.35
CA THR A 42 -7.72 6.61 5.05
C THR A 42 -8.13 7.54 6.19
N GLY A 43 -7.18 8.31 6.73
CA GLY A 43 -7.34 9.07 7.97
C GLY A 43 -7.63 8.16 9.15
N LEU A 44 -7.13 6.92 9.13
CA LEU A 44 -7.20 6.03 10.29
C LEU A 44 -6.19 6.48 11.34
N HIS A 45 -6.62 6.46 12.59
CA HIS A 45 -5.78 6.71 13.75
C HIS A 45 -5.04 5.45 14.15
N ASP A 46 -3.76 5.59 14.54
CA ASP A 46 -2.93 4.49 15.03
C ASP A 46 -3.08 4.39 16.56
N ALA A 47 -3.61 3.27 17.06
CA ALA A 47 -3.79 3.07 18.50
C ALA A 47 -2.51 3.22 19.32
N TYR A 48 -1.34 2.90 18.75
CA TYR A 48 -0.07 3.07 19.44
C TYR A 48 0.28 4.54 19.63
N LEU A 49 0.02 5.37 18.62
CA LEU A 49 0.31 6.81 18.68
C LEU A 49 -0.72 7.59 19.50
N GLU A 50 -1.96 7.10 19.58
CA GLU A 50 -3.06 7.80 20.26
C GLU A 50 -3.22 7.42 21.74
N THR A 51 -2.73 6.26 22.17
CA THR A 51 -2.87 5.84 23.57
C THR A 51 -1.95 6.65 24.49
N GLN A 52 -2.42 6.95 25.70
CA GLN A 52 -1.59 7.48 26.79
C GLN A 52 -1.17 6.39 27.79
N ASP A 53 -1.82 5.21 27.73
CA ASP A 53 -1.52 4.04 28.56
C ASP A 53 -1.08 2.90 27.63
N PHE A 54 0.19 2.93 27.24
CA PHE A 54 0.85 1.85 26.52
C PHE A 54 1.61 0.95 27.48
N LYS A 55 1.46 -0.38 27.34
CA LYS A 55 2.26 -1.37 28.09
C LYS A 55 2.71 -2.49 27.17
N GLY A 56 4.01 -2.66 27.01
CA GLY A 56 4.54 -3.69 26.12
C GLY A 56 5.96 -3.38 25.69
N SER A 57 6.33 -4.02 24.60
CA SER A 57 7.64 -3.89 23.97
C SER A 57 7.90 -2.48 23.45
N GLU A 58 9.18 -2.10 23.42
CA GLU A 58 9.63 -0.76 23.04
C GLU A 58 9.11 -0.38 21.64
N GLU A 59 8.79 0.89 21.44
CA GLU A 59 8.24 1.45 20.20
C GLU A 59 6.94 0.79 19.67
N GLY A 60 6.30 -0.07 20.48
CA GLY A 60 5.14 -0.87 20.07
C GLY A 60 5.52 -2.02 19.14
N CYS A 61 6.79 -2.44 19.13
CA CYS A 61 7.26 -3.56 18.34
C CYS A 61 6.54 -4.85 18.71
N THR A 62 6.22 -5.65 17.70
CA THR A 62 5.59 -6.96 17.87
C THR A 62 6.50 -8.10 17.48
N MET A 63 7.44 -7.85 16.58
CA MET A 63 8.52 -8.77 16.27
C MET A 63 9.77 -8.34 17.05
N VAL A 64 10.07 -9.03 18.15
CA VAL A 64 11.11 -8.62 19.12
C VAL A 64 12.35 -9.53 19.09
N PRO A 65 13.57 -9.00 19.34
CA PRO A 65 14.82 -9.78 19.29
C PRO A 65 14.88 -10.96 20.27
N GLU A 66 14.20 -10.87 21.40
CA GLU A 66 14.19 -11.90 22.44
C GLU A 66 13.41 -13.15 22.01
N ASN A 67 12.61 -13.05 20.94
CA ASN A 67 11.77 -14.13 20.47
C ASN A 67 12.57 -15.14 19.63
N CYS A 68 12.57 -16.39 20.06
CA CYS A 68 13.33 -17.47 19.41
C CYS A 68 12.78 -17.92 18.05
N TYR A 69 11.56 -17.51 17.69
CA TYR A 69 10.97 -17.81 16.38
C TYR A 69 11.27 -16.73 15.33
N VAL A 70 11.79 -15.58 15.74
CA VAL A 70 12.11 -14.49 14.82
C VAL A 70 13.46 -14.73 14.15
N ASN A 71 13.51 -14.43 12.85
CA ASN A 71 14.75 -14.43 12.10
C ASN A 71 15.62 -13.24 12.51
N GLN A 72 16.68 -13.50 13.26
CA GLN A 72 17.59 -12.48 13.78
C GLN A 72 18.28 -11.66 12.67
N GLN A 73 18.41 -12.21 11.45
CA GLN A 73 18.98 -11.46 10.32
C GLN A 73 18.05 -10.33 9.85
N GLU A 74 16.74 -10.49 10.00
CA GLU A 74 15.76 -9.46 9.64
C GLU A 74 15.74 -8.33 10.67
N LEU A 75 16.17 -8.61 11.91
CA LEU A 75 16.23 -7.64 13.01
C LEU A 75 17.54 -6.86 13.10
N GLU A 76 18.58 -7.22 12.34
CA GLU A 76 19.86 -6.49 12.30
C GLU A 76 19.70 -4.95 12.19
N PRO A 77 18.86 -4.41 11.28
CA PRO A 77 18.61 -2.97 11.20
C PRO A 77 17.68 -2.41 12.30
N PHE A 78 17.08 -3.26 13.12
CA PHE A 78 16.03 -2.94 14.10
C PHE A 78 16.35 -3.52 15.49
N PRO A 79 17.28 -2.89 16.24
CA PRO A 79 17.76 -3.43 17.52
C PRO A 79 16.69 -3.55 18.61
N CYS A 80 15.60 -2.78 18.52
CA CYS A 80 14.46 -2.84 19.45
C CYS A 80 13.29 -3.68 18.90
N GLY A 81 13.46 -4.36 17.76
CA GLY A 81 12.41 -5.07 17.05
C GLY A 81 11.69 -4.22 16.00
N ILE A 82 10.68 -4.83 15.36
CA ILE A 82 9.92 -4.23 14.27
C ILE A 82 8.43 -4.13 14.66
N ARG A 83 7.84 -2.95 14.45
CA ARG A 83 6.38 -2.77 14.51
C ARG A 83 5.77 -2.98 13.13
N ILE A 84 5.09 -4.10 12.94
CA ILE A 84 4.37 -4.42 11.69
C ILE A 84 2.92 -4.85 11.92
N ASP A 85 2.55 -5.15 13.16
CA ASP A 85 1.16 -5.33 13.55
C ASP A 85 0.56 -4.00 14.01
N TYR A 86 -0.70 -3.76 13.63
CA TYR A 86 -1.38 -2.52 13.96
C TYR A 86 -2.82 -2.75 14.43
N VAL A 87 -3.31 -1.78 15.19
CA VAL A 87 -4.74 -1.54 15.42
C VAL A 87 -5.03 -0.11 14.99
N LEU A 88 -5.58 0.02 13.78
CA LEU A 88 -5.94 1.30 13.18
C LEU A 88 -7.45 1.50 13.25
N TYR A 89 -7.91 2.72 13.57
CA TYR A 89 -9.33 2.96 13.82
C TYR A 89 -9.81 4.34 13.35
N LYS A 90 -11.11 4.45 13.04
CA LYS A 90 -11.80 5.71 12.73
C LYS A 90 -13.28 5.59 13.03
N ALA A 91 -13.90 6.66 13.51
CA ALA A 91 -15.35 6.76 13.63
C ALA A 91 -15.95 7.50 12.42
N VAL A 92 -17.18 7.16 12.04
CA VAL A 92 -17.94 7.95 11.07
C VAL A 92 -18.66 9.12 11.76
N SER A 93 -19.20 10.03 10.96
CA SER A 93 -19.96 11.19 11.46
C SER A 93 -21.08 10.76 12.42
N GLY A 94 -21.18 11.44 13.56
CA GLY A 94 -22.14 11.11 14.62
C GLY A 94 -21.59 10.20 15.73
N PHE A 95 -20.37 9.70 15.58
CA PHE A 95 -19.66 8.94 16.63
C PHE A 95 -18.29 9.53 16.91
N CYS A 96 -17.82 9.31 18.14
CA CYS A 96 -16.43 9.55 18.52
C CYS A 96 -15.82 8.25 19.05
N ILE A 97 -14.55 8.04 18.73
CA ILE A 97 -13.78 6.88 19.15
C ILE A 97 -12.46 7.36 19.74
N SER A 98 -12.02 6.72 20.83
CA SER A 98 -10.72 6.99 21.45
C SER A 98 -10.07 5.70 21.91
N CYS A 99 -8.74 5.60 21.74
CA CYS A 99 -7.97 4.54 22.36
C CYS A 99 -7.75 4.85 23.84
N LYS A 100 -8.10 3.91 24.73
CA LYS A 100 -7.87 4.05 26.18
C LYS A 100 -6.56 3.42 26.61
N THR A 101 -6.29 2.22 26.11
CA THR A 101 -5.08 1.48 26.42
C THR A 101 -4.64 0.70 25.18
N LEU A 102 -3.36 0.56 24.96
CA LEU A 102 -2.79 -0.42 24.02
C LEU A 102 -1.76 -1.24 24.77
N LYS A 103 -1.72 -2.55 24.51
CA LYS A 103 -0.72 -3.42 25.10
C LYS A 103 -0.21 -4.44 24.09
N THR A 104 1.08 -4.76 24.15
CA THR A 104 1.60 -6.00 23.54
C THR A 104 1.55 -7.10 24.60
N THR A 105 1.41 -8.35 24.15
CA THR A 105 1.55 -9.51 25.03
C THR A 105 2.96 -10.04 24.96
N THR A 106 3.51 -10.59 26.05
CA THR A 106 4.74 -11.39 25.94
C THR A 106 4.53 -12.68 25.15
N GLY A 107 3.28 -13.14 25.00
CA GLY A 107 2.94 -14.28 24.16
C GLY A 107 3.51 -15.62 24.64
N HIS A 108 3.92 -15.73 25.90
CA HIS A 108 4.56 -16.94 26.43
C HIS A 108 3.54 -17.99 26.86
N ASP A 109 3.82 -19.26 26.55
CA ASP A 109 3.13 -20.40 27.13
C ASP A 109 3.32 -20.41 28.66
N PRO A 110 2.24 -20.54 29.45
CA PRO A 110 2.33 -20.51 30.91
C PRO A 110 3.19 -21.61 31.55
N HIS A 111 3.47 -22.70 30.83
CA HIS A 111 4.17 -23.87 31.35
C HIS A 111 5.62 -23.94 30.88
N SER A 112 5.91 -23.61 29.62
CA SER A 112 7.28 -23.64 29.07
C SER A 112 7.98 -22.28 29.14
N GLY A 113 7.24 -21.18 29.27
CA GLY A 113 7.78 -19.82 29.19
C GLY A 113 8.30 -19.45 27.80
N THR A 114 8.09 -20.30 26.79
CA THR A 114 8.46 -20.03 25.39
C THR A 114 7.37 -19.20 24.72
N PRO A 115 7.72 -18.30 23.79
CA PRO A 115 6.73 -17.63 22.96
C PRO A 115 5.81 -18.63 22.22
N LEU A 116 4.59 -18.21 21.91
CA LEU A 116 3.60 -18.98 21.15
C LEU A 116 3.59 -18.62 19.65
N SER A 117 4.15 -17.47 19.31
CA SER A 117 4.33 -16.97 17.94
C SER A 117 5.63 -16.16 17.88
N ASP A 118 6.15 -15.98 16.68
CA ASP A 118 7.16 -14.98 16.30
C ASP A 118 6.70 -13.52 16.48
N HIS A 119 5.40 -13.27 16.60
CA HIS A 119 4.83 -11.96 16.87
C HIS A 119 4.17 -11.89 18.26
N GLU A 120 4.38 -10.79 18.97
CA GLU A 120 3.58 -10.41 20.13
C GLU A 120 2.17 -9.97 19.70
N ALA A 121 1.14 -10.43 20.40
CA ALA A 121 -0.23 -9.99 20.10
C ALA A 121 -0.49 -8.56 20.59
N LEU A 122 -1.28 -7.80 19.82
CA LEU A 122 -1.74 -6.47 20.19
C LEU A 122 -3.14 -6.49 20.77
N MET A 123 -3.32 -5.77 21.88
CA MET A 123 -4.61 -5.60 22.55
C MET A 123 -4.91 -4.12 22.76
N ALA A 124 -5.92 -3.61 22.07
CA ALA A 124 -6.40 -2.24 22.22
C ALA A 124 -7.77 -2.21 22.92
N THR A 125 -7.92 -1.30 23.89
CA THR A 125 -9.23 -0.98 24.48
C THR A 125 -9.73 0.31 23.85
N LEU A 126 -10.76 0.22 23.02
CA LEU A 126 -11.36 1.37 22.33
C LEU A 126 -12.67 1.78 23.02
N CYS A 127 -12.87 3.08 23.21
CA CYS A 127 -14.11 3.64 23.74
C CYS A 127 -14.84 4.39 22.63
N VAL A 128 -16.04 3.90 22.30
CA VAL A 128 -16.92 4.48 21.27
C VAL A 128 -18.10 5.14 21.96
N ARG A 129 -18.47 6.35 21.53
CA ARG A 129 -19.63 7.09 22.03
C ARG A 129 -20.31 7.81 20.88
N HIS A 130 -21.59 8.15 21.07
CA HIS A 130 -22.23 9.11 20.18
C HIS A 130 -21.58 10.48 20.36
N SER A 131 -21.34 11.15 19.24
CA SER A 131 -20.93 12.55 19.25
C SER A 131 -22.08 13.40 19.80
N PRO A 132 -21.81 14.41 20.64
CA PRO A 132 -22.84 15.37 21.03
C PRO A 132 -23.44 16.02 19.76
N PRO A 133 -24.73 16.41 19.77
CA PRO A 133 -25.36 17.03 18.60
C PRO A 133 -24.59 18.31 18.24
N GLN A 134 -23.79 18.25 17.18
CA GLN A 134 -23.07 19.41 16.67
C GLN A 134 -23.99 20.22 15.76
N HIS A 135 -24.07 21.52 16.03
CA HIS A 135 -24.57 22.51 15.09
C HIS A 135 -23.45 22.72 14.05
N ASN A 136 -23.71 22.30 12.81
CA ASN A 136 -22.81 22.28 11.65
C ASN A 136 -21.60 21.33 11.77
N PRO A 137 -21.57 20.22 10.99
CA PRO A 137 -20.36 19.45 10.82
C PRO A 137 -19.42 20.25 9.93
N SER A 138 -18.43 20.92 10.52
CA SER A 138 -17.27 21.33 9.75
C SER A 138 -16.54 20.06 9.29
N PRO A 139 -16.11 19.98 8.01
CA PRO A 139 -15.35 18.84 7.55
C PRO A 139 -14.07 18.78 8.38
N THR A 140 -13.92 17.71 9.17
CA THR A 140 -12.84 17.51 10.16
C THR A 140 -11.43 17.49 9.54
N HIS A 141 -11.30 17.65 8.22
CA HIS A 141 -10.02 17.81 7.55
C HIS A 141 -9.69 19.29 7.36
N GLY A 142 -9.03 19.86 8.36
CA GLY A 142 -8.44 21.19 8.24
C GLY A 142 -7.35 21.25 7.16
N PRO A 143 -6.98 22.45 6.69
CA PRO A 143 -5.91 22.63 5.70
C PRO A 143 -4.55 22.06 6.13
N ALA A 144 -4.32 21.91 7.44
CA ALA A 144 -3.08 21.36 8.02
C ALA A 144 -2.90 19.84 7.77
N GLU A 145 -3.97 19.03 7.79
CA GLU A 145 -3.90 17.57 7.59
C GLU A 145 -3.77 17.18 6.11
N ARG A 146 -4.22 18.03 5.18
CA ARG A 146 -4.15 17.72 3.75
C ARG A 146 -2.76 17.94 3.16
N SER A 147 -1.91 18.73 3.83
CA SER A 147 -0.50 18.93 3.46
C SER A 147 0.33 17.64 3.57
N PRO A 148 0.28 16.87 4.68
CA PRO A 148 0.85 15.52 4.80
C PRO A 148 0.39 14.55 3.72
N LEU A 149 -0.91 14.49 3.40
CA LEU A 149 -1.40 13.60 2.35
C LEU A 149 -0.80 13.93 0.98
N ILE A 150 -0.74 15.22 0.61
CA ILE A 150 -0.16 15.63 -0.68
C ILE A 150 1.34 15.30 -0.76
N SER A 151 2.08 15.49 0.34
CA SER A 151 3.52 15.19 0.34
C SER A 151 3.77 13.70 0.16
N VAL A 152 3.04 12.85 0.88
CA VAL A 152 3.14 11.38 0.76
C VAL A 152 2.69 10.89 -0.62
N LEU A 153 1.60 11.42 -1.17
CA LEU A 153 1.16 11.10 -2.53
C LEU A 153 2.21 11.47 -3.59
N ARG A 154 2.89 12.60 -3.42
CA ARG A 154 3.98 13.03 -4.32
C ARG A 154 5.18 12.11 -4.23
N GLU A 155 5.56 11.73 -3.02
CA GLU A 155 6.63 10.77 -2.78
C GLU A 155 6.31 9.43 -3.45
N ALA A 156 5.09 8.92 -3.27
CA ALA A 156 4.62 7.70 -3.95
C ALA A 156 4.61 7.81 -5.48
N CYS A 157 4.24 8.97 -6.03
CA CYS A 157 4.36 9.18 -7.47
C CYS A 157 5.82 9.14 -7.95
N THR A 158 6.75 9.70 -7.17
CA THR A 158 8.18 9.70 -7.49
C THR A 158 8.76 8.29 -7.50
N GLU A 159 8.44 7.47 -6.49
CA GLU A 159 8.88 6.07 -6.43
C GLU A 159 8.32 5.24 -7.60
N LEU A 160 7.05 5.45 -7.96
CA LEU A 160 6.47 4.81 -9.14
C LEU A 160 7.14 5.27 -10.45
N ASP A 161 7.49 6.55 -10.57
CA ASP A 161 8.21 7.07 -11.73
C ASP A 161 9.59 6.40 -11.89
N LEU A 162 10.31 6.21 -10.78
CA LEU A 162 11.58 5.48 -10.76
C LEU A 162 11.37 4.02 -11.18
N GLY A 163 10.38 3.34 -10.61
CA GLY A 163 10.05 1.95 -10.96
C GLY A 163 9.67 1.78 -12.44
N VAL A 164 8.87 2.69 -13.00
CA VAL A 164 8.52 2.69 -14.43
C VAL A 164 9.77 2.88 -15.29
N ALA A 165 10.65 3.80 -14.93
CA ALA A 165 11.90 4.03 -15.65
C ALA A 165 12.79 2.78 -15.63
N GLN A 166 12.95 2.15 -14.47
CA GLN A 166 13.72 0.92 -14.30
C GLN A 166 13.14 -0.25 -15.11
N ALA A 167 11.82 -0.50 -15.01
CA ALA A 167 11.18 -1.58 -15.76
C ALA A 167 11.31 -1.37 -17.29
N ARG A 168 11.16 -0.13 -17.77
CA ARG A 168 11.38 0.19 -19.20
C ARG A 168 12.83 0.00 -19.63
N TRP A 169 13.78 0.34 -18.77
CA TRP A 169 15.19 0.13 -19.03
C TRP A 169 15.50 -1.37 -19.18
N TRP A 170 15.03 -2.21 -18.24
CA TRP A 170 15.19 -3.66 -18.31
C TRP A 170 14.51 -4.28 -19.54
N ALA A 171 13.30 -3.83 -19.90
CA ALA A 171 12.63 -4.28 -21.11
C ALA A 171 13.43 -3.89 -22.38
N SER A 172 14.01 -2.69 -22.41
CA SER A 172 14.87 -2.24 -23.52
C SER A 172 16.13 -3.08 -23.61
N PHE A 173 16.80 -3.32 -22.48
CA PHE A 173 17.97 -4.18 -22.38
C PHE A 173 17.67 -5.61 -22.86
N ALA A 174 16.57 -6.20 -22.39
CA ALA A 174 16.13 -7.53 -22.81
C ALA A 174 15.84 -7.59 -24.32
N THR A 175 15.31 -6.51 -24.91
CA THR A 175 15.09 -6.42 -26.37
C THR A 175 16.40 -6.52 -27.14
N TYR A 176 17.45 -5.81 -26.72
CA TYR A 176 18.78 -5.92 -27.34
C TYR A 176 19.36 -7.32 -27.22
N MET A 177 19.21 -7.95 -26.04
CA MET A 177 19.69 -9.31 -25.80
C MET A 177 18.95 -10.37 -26.64
N ILE A 178 17.63 -10.21 -26.82
CA ILE A 178 16.84 -11.04 -27.75
C ILE A 178 17.35 -10.85 -29.18
N GLY A 179 17.55 -9.61 -29.63
CA GLY A 179 18.09 -9.32 -30.96
C GLY A 179 19.46 -9.96 -31.20
N LEU A 180 20.36 -9.87 -30.22
CA LEU A 180 21.67 -10.53 -30.27
C LEU A 180 21.54 -12.06 -30.29
N GLY A 181 20.67 -12.64 -29.47
CA GLY A 181 20.40 -14.08 -29.46
C GLY A 181 19.84 -14.59 -30.78
N LEU A 182 18.92 -13.85 -31.41
CA LEU A 182 18.38 -14.16 -32.73
C LEU A 182 19.45 -14.03 -33.83
N LEU A 183 20.35 -13.04 -33.74
CA LEU A 183 21.48 -12.90 -34.67
C LEU A 183 22.42 -14.10 -34.58
N ILE A 184 22.79 -14.52 -33.35
CA ILE A 184 23.62 -15.71 -33.13
C ILE A 184 22.92 -16.95 -33.70
N LEU A 185 21.61 -17.09 -33.45
CA LEU A 185 20.83 -18.20 -33.98
C LEU A 185 20.87 -18.24 -35.52
N ALA A 186 20.73 -17.08 -36.17
CA ALA A 186 20.81 -16.97 -37.63
C ALA A 186 22.20 -17.35 -38.18
N VAL A 187 23.27 -16.89 -37.53
CA VAL A 187 24.66 -17.24 -37.91
C VAL A 187 24.91 -18.74 -37.74
N LEU A 188 24.47 -19.34 -36.62
CA LEU A 188 24.58 -20.78 -36.40
C LEU A 188 23.81 -21.57 -37.47
N SER A 189 22.60 -21.13 -37.83
CA SER A 189 21.82 -21.76 -38.89
C SER A 189 22.51 -21.69 -40.25
N ALA A 190 23.16 -20.56 -40.59
CA ALA A 190 23.94 -20.43 -41.82
C ALA A 190 25.17 -21.36 -41.84
N LEU A 191 25.92 -21.44 -40.74
CA LEU A 191 27.10 -22.31 -40.62
C LEU A 191 26.76 -23.80 -40.72
N VAL A 192 25.60 -24.22 -40.19
CA VAL A 192 25.12 -25.59 -40.35
C VAL A 192 24.77 -25.90 -41.81
N ALA A 193 24.17 -24.94 -42.52
CA ALA A 193 23.79 -25.11 -43.92
C ALA A 193 25.01 -25.27 -44.84
N GLU A 194 26.15 -24.65 -44.50
CA GLU A 194 27.42 -24.76 -45.24
C GLU A 194 28.24 -26.03 -44.92
N GLY A 195 27.71 -26.96 -44.11
CA GLY A 195 28.37 -28.24 -43.81
C GLY A 195 29.22 -28.25 -42.54
N GLY A 196 28.93 -27.36 -41.57
CA GLY A 196 29.58 -27.33 -40.27
C GLY A 196 29.32 -28.58 -39.38
N ILE A 197 30.04 -28.67 -38.25
CA ILE A 197 29.94 -29.78 -37.28
C ILE A 197 28.56 -29.79 -36.61
N ARG A 198 27.68 -30.68 -37.08
CA ARG A 198 26.25 -30.72 -36.78
C ARG A 198 25.94 -30.90 -35.29
N GLU A 199 26.70 -31.71 -34.58
CA GLU A 199 26.44 -32.10 -33.19
C GLU A 199 26.76 -30.94 -32.22
N VAL A 200 27.85 -30.21 -32.47
CA VAL A 200 28.20 -28.99 -31.72
C VAL A 200 27.21 -27.87 -32.03
N ALA A 201 26.78 -27.76 -33.29
CA ALA A 201 25.80 -26.77 -33.68
C ALA A 201 24.44 -26.98 -33.04
N ILE A 202 23.96 -28.23 -32.91
CA ILE A 202 22.69 -28.54 -32.23
C ILE A 202 22.72 -28.10 -30.77
N LEU A 203 23.82 -28.36 -30.04
CA LEU A 203 23.98 -27.93 -28.64
C LEU A 203 24.00 -26.40 -28.48
N LEU A 204 24.68 -25.70 -29.39
CA LEU A 204 24.69 -24.22 -29.41
C LEU A 204 23.32 -23.66 -29.78
N TRP A 205 22.57 -24.36 -30.63
CA TRP A 205 21.21 -23.96 -31.03
C TRP A 205 20.24 -24.09 -29.86
N THR A 206 20.25 -25.20 -29.13
CA THR A 206 19.40 -25.39 -27.95
C THR A 206 19.72 -24.38 -26.86
N LEU A 207 21.00 -24.07 -26.63
CA LEU A 207 21.43 -23.02 -25.70
C LEU A 207 20.95 -21.63 -26.14
N SER A 208 21.05 -21.30 -27.42
CA SER A 208 20.62 -20.02 -27.97
C SER A 208 19.10 -19.84 -27.90
N VAL A 209 18.34 -20.88 -28.22
CA VAL A 209 16.87 -20.88 -28.08
C VAL A 209 16.48 -20.73 -26.62
N GLY A 210 17.12 -21.48 -25.71
CA GLY A 210 16.87 -21.36 -24.27
C GLY A 210 17.15 -19.95 -23.74
N LEU A 211 18.24 -19.32 -24.18
CA LEU A 211 18.57 -17.94 -23.84
C LEU A 211 17.50 -16.96 -24.36
N VAL A 212 17.11 -17.07 -25.63
CA VAL A 212 16.08 -16.19 -26.21
C VAL A 212 14.75 -16.33 -25.50
N LEU A 213 14.34 -17.55 -25.15
CA LEU A 213 13.10 -17.80 -24.40
C LEU A 213 13.19 -17.25 -22.97
N GLY A 214 14.31 -17.45 -22.28
CA GLY A 214 14.52 -16.94 -20.92
C GLY A 214 14.52 -15.41 -20.88
N VAL A 215 15.28 -14.76 -21.77
CA VAL A 215 15.27 -13.29 -21.89
C VAL A 215 13.91 -12.78 -22.36
N GLY A 216 13.22 -13.52 -23.24
CA GLY A 216 11.85 -13.24 -23.64
C GLY A 216 10.87 -13.21 -22.47
N ALA A 217 10.98 -14.16 -21.53
CA ALA A 217 10.17 -14.16 -20.31
C ALA A 217 10.48 -12.94 -19.43
N VAL A 218 11.76 -12.58 -19.25
CA VAL A 218 12.19 -11.37 -18.52
C VAL A 218 11.64 -10.10 -19.17
N TYR A 219 11.68 -10.01 -20.50
CA TYR A 219 11.09 -8.90 -21.25
C TYR A 219 9.59 -8.76 -20.98
N LEU A 220 8.84 -9.88 -21.07
CA LEU A 220 7.40 -9.88 -20.81
C LEU A 220 7.08 -9.49 -19.37
N PHE A 221 7.87 -9.96 -18.40
CA PHE A 221 7.74 -9.60 -16.99
C PHE A 221 7.87 -8.08 -16.80
N HIS A 222 8.98 -7.47 -17.26
CA HIS A 222 9.19 -6.03 -17.09
C HIS A 222 8.21 -5.18 -17.90
N LEU A 223 7.69 -5.70 -19.02
CA LEU A 223 6.61 -5.05 -19.76
C LEU A 223 5.29 -5.05 -18.96
N GLN A 224 4.97 -6.15 -18.28
CA GLN A 224 3.80 -6.24 -17.40
C GLN A 224 3.97 -5.36 -16.16
N GLU A 225 5.15 -5.38 -15.54
CA GLU A 225 5.51 -4.52 -14.42
C GLU A 225 5.37 -3.04 -14.79
N ALA A 226 5.97 -2.60 -15.90
CA ALA A 226 5.86 -1.20 -16.36
C ALA A 226 4.40 -0.79 -16.61
N LYS A 227 3.58 -1.69 -17.18
CA LYS A 227 2.14 -1.45 -17.37
C LYS A 227 1.40 -1.35 -16.04
N GLY A 228 1.69 -2.22 -15.08
CA GLY A 228 1.11 -2.20 -13.73
C GLY A 228 1.44 -0.90 -13.01
N LEU A 229 2.72 -0.53 -12.98
CA LEU A 229 3.19 0.71 -12.35
C LEU A 229 2.60 1.96 -13.02
N CYS A 230 2.48 1.98 -14.36
CA CYS A 230 1.82 3.09 -15.05
C CYS A 230 0.35 3.24 -14.67
N ARG A 231 -0.37 2.13 -14.45
CA ARG A 231 -1.77 2.16 -13.99
C ARG A 231 -1.86 2.70 -12.57
N ALA A 232 -1.06 2.16 -11.65
CA ALA A 232 -1.00 2.64 -10.26
C ALA A 232 -0.67 4.13 -10.19
N ARG A 233 0.26 4.58 -11.03
CA ARG A 233 0.61 6.00 -11.16
C ARG A 233 -0.57 6.84 -11.61
N ALA A 234 -1.30 6.42 -12.63
CA ALA A 234 -2.46 7.17 -13.13
C ALA A 234 -3.55 7.31 -12.05
N GLU A 235 -3.78 6.25 -11.27
CA GLU A 235 -4.71 6.29 -10.14
C GLU A 235 -4.26 7.26 -9.04
N LEU A 236 -2.99 7.22 -8.65
CA LEU A 236 -2.41 8.14 -7.66
C LEU A 236 -2.42 9.60 -8.14
N GLN A 237 -2.17 9.84 -9.43
CA GLN A 237 -2.23 11.19 -10.01
C GLN A 237 -3.66 11.74 -10.01
N HIS A 238 -4.65 10.91 -10.37
CA HIS A 238 -6.06 11.28 -10.29
C HIS A 238 -6.46 11.63 -8.85
N VAL A 239 -6.02 10.81 -7.90
CA VAL A 239 -6.20 11.04 -6.47
C VAL A 239 -5.56 12.35 -6.01
N LEU A 240 -4.30 12.61 -6.41
CA LEU A 240 -3.58 13.84 -6.08
C LEU A 240 -4.26 15.08 -6.66
N GLY A 241 -4.83 14.96 -7.87
CA GLY A 241 -5.66 16.01 -8.49
C GLY A 241 -6.85 16.37 -7.62
N ARG A 242 -7.66 15.37 -7.23
CA ARG A 242 -8.81 15.58 -6.34
C ARG A 242 -8.41 16.16 -4.98
N ALA A 243 -7.30 15.70 -4.40
CA ALA A 243 -6.80 16.22 -3.13
C ALA A 243 -6.39 17.70 -3.23
N ARG A 244 -5.81 18.13 -4.35
CA ARG A 244 -5.46 19.54 -4.62
C ARG A 244 -6.68 20.41 -4.86
N GLU A 245 -7.63 19.93 -5.66
CA GLU A 245 -8.88 20.64 -5.92
C GLU A 245 -9.63 20.92 -4.59
N ALA A 246 -9.71 19.92 -3.72
CA ALA A 246 -10.30 20.07 -2.39
C ALA A 246 -9.51 21.01 -1.46
N GLN A 247 -8.21 21.22 -1.69
CA GLN A 247 -7.41 22.21 -0.93
C GLN A 247 -7.61 23.64 -1.44
N ASN A 248 -7.72 23.81 -2.76
CA ASN A 248 -7.93 25.12 -3.37
C ASN A 248 -9.35 25.66 -3.10
N LEU A 249 -10.33 24.76 -2.98
CA LEU A 249 -11.70 25.05 -2.56
C LEU A 249 -11.79 25.10 -1.01
N GLY A 250 -11.06 26.00 -0.35
CA GLY A 250 -11.29 26.32 1.07
C GLY A 250 -12.78 26.62 1.37
N PRO A 251 -13.23 26.73 2.63
CA PRO A 251 -14.65 26.66 3.01
C PRO A 251 -15.46 27.91 2.59
N GLU A 252 -15.59 28.13 1.30
CA GLU A 252 -16.58 28.95 0.64
C GLU A 252 -17.14 28.09 -0.49
N PHE A 253 -18.46 28.04 -0.59
CA PHE A 253 -19.27 27.22 -1.51
C PHE A 253 -19.55 25.77 -1.08
N GLU A 254 -20.49 25.66 -0.13
CA GLU A 254 -21.72 24.88 -0.34
C GLU A 254 -22.80 25.42 0.61
N PRO A 255 -23.60 26.39 0.14
CA PRO A 255 -25.04 26.16 0.22
C PRO A 255 -25.66 26.49 -1.13
N ALA A 256 -25.64 25.55 -2.06
CA ALA A 256 -26.41 25.70 -3.29
C ALA A 256 -27.12 24.42 -3.75
N LEU A 257 -26.99 23.31 -3.02
CA LEU A 257 -27.69 22.07 -3.38
C LEU A 257 -28.87 21.68 -2.47
N PHE A 258 -29.26 22.55 -1.52
CA PHE A 258 -30.45 22.34 -0.67
C PHE A 258 -31.62 23.30 -0.90
N LEU A 259 -31.45 24.35 -1.71
CA LEU A 259 -32.55 25.30 -2.00
C LEU A 259 -33.41 24.93 -3.21
N LEU A 260 -33.03 23.92 -4.01
CA LEU A 260 -33.83 23.46 -5.14
C LEU A 260 -34.82 22.34 -4.81
N HIS A 261 -34.92 21.93 -3.54
CA HIS A 261 -35.90 20.93 -3.08
C HIS A 261 -36.92 21.48 -2.07
N GLN A 262 -36.93 22.79 -1.82
CA GLN A 262 -37.88 23.43 -0.90
C GLN A 262 -38.68 24.58 -1.54
N GLU A 263 -38.80 24.60 -2.88
CA GLU A 263 -39.58 25.61 -3.61
C GLU A 263 -40.51 24.98 -4.66
N GLY A 264 -41.02 23.78 -4.38
CA GLY A 264 -41.93 23.10 -5.29
C GLY A 264 -42.73 21.97 -4.66
N ASP A 265 -43.39 22.22 -3.52
CA ASP A 265 -44.70 21.58 -3.23
C ASP A 265 -45.42 22.27 -2.06
N LYS A 266 -45.72 23.56 -2.24
CA LYS A 266 -46.71 24.29 -1.46
C LYS A 266 -47.58 25.02 -2.46
N THR A 267 -48.55 24.32 -3.03
CA THR A 267 -49.82 24.84 -3.57
C THR A 267 -50.51 23.71 -4.32
N GLU A 268 -51.57 23.16 -3.75
CA GLU A 268 -52.84 22.97 -4.45
C GLU A 268 -53.92 22.71 -3.39
N ASP A 269 -55.05 23.41 -3.59
CA ASP A 269 -56.26 23.44 -2.79
C ASP A 269 -56.99 22.08 -2.74
#